data_AF-A0A0P9D0K8-F1
#
_entry.id   AF-A0A0P9D0K8-F1
#
_cell.length_a   1.000
_cell.length_b   1.000
_cell.length_c   1.000
_cell.angle_alpha   90.00
_cell.angle_beta   90.00
_cell.angle_gamma   90.00
#
_symmetry.space_group_name_H-M   'P 1'
#
loop_
_entity.id
_entity.type
_entity.pdbx_description
1 polymer ?
#
loop_
_entity_poly.entity_id
_entity_poly.type
_entity_poly.pdbx_seq_one_letter_code
_entity_poly.pdbx_strand_id
1 'polypeptide(L)'
;MLHDDVLIYILNGKPHPLAAPLAEWLSTSRRFAAFADTFRDKIRKKLRAPHDEASLLDLRLELETAFLLLHERALSLVYEPQQPGGARAPDFAVAFTTSITFMAEVTRLRAAAETSAAPPPERLARKPFLVVHGVRDTVLPIQNGRASRAILERLPVDLTYKEYPMAHEVSSESLQDVTNWLSARLDEGAS
;
A
#
# COMPACT_ATOMS: atom_id res chain seq x y z
N MET A 1 9.77 9.46 23.71
CA MET A 1 8.58 10.00 24.40
C MET A 1 7.35 9.85 23.52
N LEU A 2 7.03 10.74 22.57
CA LEU A 2 5.76 10.64 21.83
C LEU A 2 5.57 9.33 21.03
N HIS A 3 6.64 8.71 20.51
CA HIS A 3 6.55 7.44 19.77
C HIS A 3 6.39 6.20 20.66
N ASP A 4 7.06 6.16 21.82
CA ASP A 4 6.99 5.03 22.75
C ASP A 4 5.58 4.91 23.32
N ASP A 5 4.96 6.04 23.65
CA ASP A 5 3.59 6.09 24.18
C ASP A 5 2.58 5.55 23.15
N VAL A 6 2.73 5.91 21.87
CA VAL A 6 1.89 5.39 20.79
C VAL A 6 2.08 3.88 20.63
N LEU A 7 3.33 3.40 20.60
CA LEU A 7 3.64 1.97 20.45
C LEU A 7 3.04 1.15 21.60
N ILE A 8 3.25 1.59 22.83
CA ILE A 8 2.71 0.96 24.04
C ILE A 8 1.18 0.94 23.98
N TYR A 9 0.55 2.03 23.55
CA TYR A 9 -0.90 2.11 23.44
C TYR A 9 -1.46 1.14 22.40
N ILE A 10 -0.93 1.14 21.16
CA ILE A 10 -1.47 0.33 20.05
C ILE A 10 -1.23 -1.16 20.26
N LEU A 11 -0.12 -1.56 20.89
CA LEU A 11 0.17 -2.96 21.24
C LEU A 11 -0.46 -3.37 22.57
N ASN A 12 -0.81 -2.41 23.41
CA ASN A 12 -1.34 -2.64 24.76
C ASN A 12 -0.43 -3.55 25.60
N GLY A 13 0.89 -3.36 25.49
CA GLY A 13 1.90 -4.14 26.21
C GLY A 13 1.97 -5.63 25.85
N LYS A 14 1.28 -6.09 24.79
CA LYS A 14 1.32 -7.49 24.36
C LYS A 14 2.46 -7.72 23.35
N PRO A 15 3.13 -8.88 23.40
CA PRO A 15 4.00 -9.30 22.30
C PRO A 15 3.20 -9.37 21.00
N HIS A 16 3.74 -8.80 19.94
CA HIS A 16 3.09 -8.79 18.63
C HIS A 16 4.15 -8.92 17.52
N PRO A 17 3.92 -9.70 16.45
CA PRO A 17 4.92 -9.87 15.39
C PRO A 17 5.27 -8.56 14.66
N LEU A 18 4.36 -7.59 14.65
CA LEU A 18 4.59 -6.25 14.08
C LEU A 18 5.26 -5.26 15.06
N ALA A 19 5.63 -5.67 16.27
CA ALA A 19 6.19 -4.75 17.27
C ALA A 19 7.53 -4.13 16.80
N ALA A 20 8.44 -4.94 16.28
CA ALA A 20 9.74 -4.48 15.77
C ALA A 20 9.59 -3.47 14.60
N PRO A 21 8.88 -3.79 13.49
CA PRO A 21 8.73 -2.83 12.40
C PRO A 21 7.98 -1.56 12.84
N LEU A 22 6.96 -1.66 13.69
CA LEU A 22 6.26 -0.47 14.20
C LEU A 22 7.19 0.42 15.04
N ALA A 23 8.02 -0.15 15.91
CA ALA A 23 8.99 0.61 16.70
C ALA A 23 10.00 1.34 15.80
N GLU A 24 10.50 0.67 14.77
CA GLU A 24 11.40 1.26 13.78
C GLU A 24 10.72 2.40 13.02
N TRP A 25 9.53 2.19 12.48
CA TRP A 25 8.82 3.21 11.70
C TRP A 25 8.44 4.44 12.54
N LEU A 26 7.98 4.23 13.78
CA LEU A 26 7.61 5.30 14.70
C LEU A 26 8.83 6.14 15.14
N SER A 27 10.00 5.51 15.30
CA SER A 27 11.23 6.20 15.71
C SER A 27 11.92 6.93 14.56
N THR A 28 11.79 6.42 13.34
CA THR A 28 12.47 6.98 12.14
C THR A 28 11.65 8.01 11.38
N SER A 29 10.32 8.00 11.49
CA SER A 29 9.44 8.94 10.78
C SER A 29 8.48 9.68 11.71
N ARG A 30 8.77 10.96 11.97
CA ARG A 30 7.87 11.85 12.74
C ARG A 30 6.47 11.97 12.12
N ARG A 31 6.38 11.94 10.79
CA ARG A 31 5.10 12.02 10.07
C ARG A 31 4.28 10.74 10.25
N PHE A 32 4.93 9.58 10.19
CA PHE A 32 4.28 8.32 10.50
C PHE A 32 3.87 8.25 11.97
N ALA A 33 4.70 8.73 12.91
CA ALA A 33 4.32 8.78 14.33
C ALA A 33 3.07 9.64 14.58
N ALA A 34 2.97 10.82 13.94
CA ALA A 34 1.77 11.66 14.03
C ALA A 34 0.53 10.99 13.40
N PHE A 35 0.70 10.32 12.26
CA PHE A 35 -0.35 9.51 11.62
C PHE A 35 -0.82 8.38 12.56
N ALA A 36 0.12 7.63 13.13
CA ALA A 36 -0.19 6.51 14.02
C ALA A 36 -0.87 6.97 15.30
N ASP A 37 -0.50 8.13 15.87
CA ASP A 37 -1.21 8.72 17.01
C ASP A 37 -2.64 9.15 16.63
N THR A 38 -2.79 9.82 15.48
CA THR A 38 -4.10 10.28 14.98
C THR A 38 -5.07 9.11 14.76
N PHE A 39 -4.58 7.98 14.23
CA PHE A 39 -5.39 6.80 13.92
C PHE A 39 -5.20 5.63 14.92
N ARG A 40 -4.63 5.89 16.10
CA ARG A 40 -4.21 4.87 17.07
C ARG A 40 -5.30 3.89 17.47
N ASP A 41 -6.56 4.34 17.54
CA ASP A 41 -7.69 3.48 17.91
C ASP A 41 -8.05 2.49 16.79
N LYS A 42 -8.00 2.93 15.53
CA LYS A 42 -8.21 2.05 14.36
C LYS A 42 -7.09 1.04 14.24
N ILE A 43 -5.84 1.50 14.34
CA ILE A 43 -4.65 0.66 14.28
C ILE A 43 -4.67 -0.39 15.40
N ARG A 44 -4.93 0.03 16.65
CA ARG A 44 -5.07 -0.87 17.81
C ARG A 44 -6.20 -1.88 17.62
N LYS A 45 -7.33 -1.46 17.05
CA LYS A 45 -8.46 -2.36 16.77
C LYS A 45 -8.04 -3.45 15.78
N LYS A 46 -7.34 -3.09 14.69
CA LYS A 46 -6.82 -4.06 13.73
C LYS A 46 -5.81 -5.00 14.38
N LEU A 47 -4.77 -4.48 15.04
CA LEU A 47 -3.74 -5.29 15.71
C LEU A 47 -4.27 -6.28 16.77
N ARG A 48 -5.47 -6.05 17.30
CA ARG A 48 -6.13 -6.94 18.27
C ARG A 48 -7.04 -7.98 17.64
N ALA A 49 -7.41 -7.82 16.37
CA ALA A 49 -8.25 -8.78 15.69
C ALA A 49 -7.53 -10.13 15.59
N PRO A 50 -8.25 -11.26 15.58
CA PRO A 50 -7.64 -12.54 15.27
C PRO A 50 -7.00 -12.49 13.88
N HIS A 51 -5.73 -12.87 13.80
CA HIS A 51 -4.98 -12.89 12.56
C HIS A 51 -4.45 -14.29 12.28
N ASP A 52 -4.69 -14.75 11.06
CA ASP A 52 -3.81 -15.73 10.42
C ASP A 52 -2.58 -15.03 9.84
N GLU A 53 -1.62 -15.80 9.34
CA GLU A 53 -0.39 -15.26 8.75
C GLU A 53 -0.70 -14.31 7.57
N ALA A 54 -1.68 -14.66 6.74
CA ALA A 54 -2.02 -13.88 5.55
C ALA A 54 -2.61 -12.51 5.90
N SER A 55 -3.56 -12.44 6.83
CA SER A 55 -4.16 -11.17 7.27
C SER A 55 -3.18 -10.30 8.06
N LEU A 56 -2.21 -10.91 8.75
CA LEU A 56 -1.14 -10.16 9.41
C LEU A 56 -0.20 -9.50 8.39
N LEU A 57 0.11 -10.20 7.29
CA LEU A 57 0.89 -9.66 6.18
C LEU A 57 0.13 -8.55 5.43
N ASP A 58 -1.20 -8.66 5.31
CA ASP A 58 -2.02 -7.58 4.74
C ASP A 58 -1.98 -6.32 5.63
N LEU A 59 -2.19 -6.47 6.95
CA LEU A 59 -2.09 -5.36 7.90
C LEU A 59 -0.69 -4.74 7.91
N ARG A 60 0.36 -5.56 7.85
CA ARG A 60 1.73 -5.05 7.71
C ARG A 60 1.86 -4.21 6.46
N LEU A 61 1.38 -4.70 5.31
CA LEU A 61 1.50 -4.00 4.03
C LEU A 61 0.76 -2.66 4.05
N GLU A 62 -0.44 -2.61 4.64
CA GLU A 62 -1.17 -1.35 4.81
C GLU A 62 -0.33 -0.31 5.59
N LEU A 63 0.20 -0.71 6.76
CA LEU A 63 0.95 0.20 7.62
C LEU A 63 2.32 0.59 7.04
N GLU A 64 2.98 -0.35 6.36
CA GLU A 64 4.23 -0.11 5.61
C GLU A 64 3.99 0.87 4.46
N THR A 65 2.86 0.74 3.74
CA THR A 65 2.46 1.70 2.70
C THR A 65 2.26 3.09 3.29
N ALA A 66 1.56 3.21 4.42
CA ALA A 66 1.40 4.50 5.10
C ALA A 66 2.76 5.10 5.50
N PHE A 67 3.66 4.28 6.06
CA PHE A 67 5.02 4.70 6.41
C PHE A 67 5.77 5.23 5.18
N LEU A 68 5.78 4.50 4.07
CA LEU A 68 6.46 4.89 2.84
C LEU A 68 5.86 6.14 2.20
N LEU A 69 4.54 6.23 2.06
CA LEU A 69 3.88 7.42 1.50
C LEU A 69 4.16 8.68 2.32
N LEU A 70 4.25 8.55 3.65
CA LEU A 70 4.55 9.69 4.53
C LEU A 70 6.03 10.12 4.53
N HIS A 71 6.92 9.42 3.82
CA HIS A 71 8.25 9.96 3.51
C HIS A 71 8.17 11.12 2.51
N GLU A 72 7.17 11.10 1.62
CA GLU A 72 6.93 12.21 0.71
C GLU A 72 6.20 13.33 1.46
N ARG A 73 6.85 14.49 1.57
CA ARG A 73 6.35 15.62 2.36
C ARG A 73 5.09 16.22 1.77
N ALA A 74 4.92 16.12 0.45
CA ALA A 74 3.75 16.62 -0.27
C ALA A 74 2.48 15.79 -0.02
N LEU A 75 2.60 14.57 0.51
CA LEU A 75 1.47 13.66 0.72
C LEU A 75 0.94 13.69 2.15
N SER A 76 -0.38 13.71 2.31
CA SER A 76 -1.05 13.45 3.60
C SER A 76 -2.06 12.32 3.45
N LEU A 77 -2.33 11.61 4.54
CA LEU A 77 -3.14 10.39 4.53
C LEU A 77 -4.30 10.48 5.52
N VAL A 78 -5.48 10.01 5.09
CA VAL A 78 -6.55 9.59 6.00
C VAL A 78 -6.66 8.08 5.93
N TYR A 79 -6.53 7.41 7.08
CA TYR A 79 -6.63 5.96 7.18
C TYR A 79 -8.07 5.50 7.33
N GLU A 80 -8.50 4.55 6.49
CA GLU A 80 -9.87 4.05 6.38
C GLU A 80 -10.90 5.21 6.38
N PRO A 81 -10.85 6.11 5.37
CA PRO A 81 -11.76 7.26 5.29
C PRO A 81 -13.20 6.78 5.29
N GLN A 82 -14.02 7.39 6.14
CA GLN A 82 -15.40 6.98 6.31
C GLN A 82 -16.21 7.25 5.04
N GLN A 83 -16.92 6.23 4.55
CA GLN A 83 -17.74 6.34 3.36
C GLN A 83 -19.23 6.55 3.73
N PRO A 84 -19.96 7.40 2.98
CA PRO A 84 -21.40 7.51 3.11
C PRO A 84 -22.09 6.14 2.90
N GLY A 85 -23.11 5.84 3.71
CA GLY A 85 -23.94 4.65 3.52
C GLY A 85 -23.26 3.31 3.85
N GLY A 86 -22.10 3.30 4.52
CA GLY A 86 -21.45 2.06 4.96
C GLY A 86 -20.80 1.25 3.84
N ALA A 87 -20.58 1.86 2.66
CA ALA A 87 -19.82 1.23 1.58
C ALA A 87 -18.39 0.90 2.02
N ARG A 88 -17.78 -0.12 1.40
CA ARG A 88 -16.38 -0.49 1.66
C ARG A 88 -15.47 0.71 1.38
N ALA A 89 -14.75 1.15 2.41
CA ALA A 89 -13.79 2.23 2.33
C ALA A 89 -12.47 1.73 1.71
N PRO A 90 -11.77 2.58 0.94
CA PRO A 90 -10.38 2.32 0.61
C PRO A 90 -9.52 2.32 1.87
N ASP A 91 -8.33 1.71 1.82
CA ASP A 91 -7.39 1.78 2.95
C ASP A 91 -6.94 3.22 3.24
N PHE A 92 -6.74 4.03 2.19
CA PHE A 92 -6.30 5.41 2.32
C PHE A 92 -7.06 6.38 1.40
N ALA A 93 -7.33 7.58 1.92
CA ALA A 93 -7.41 8.77 1.08
C ALA A 93 -6.04 9.47 1.14
N VAL A 94 -5.43 9.67 -0.02
CA VAL A 94 -4.14 10.33 -0.18
C VAL A 94 -4.36 11.70 -0.79
N ALA A 95 -3.96 12.76 -0.08
CA ALA A 95 -3.96 14.11 -0.62
C ALA A 95 -2.54 14.53 -1.00
N PHE A 96 -2.37 14.90 -2.27
CA PHE A 96 -1.17 15.56 -2.78
C PHE A 96 -1.41 17.07 -2.72
N THR A 97 -0.75 17.74 -1.77
CA THR A 97 -1.01 19.15 -1.45
C THR A 97 -2.50 19.41 -1.18
N THR A 98 -2.99 20.64 -1.36
CA THR A 98 -4.41 21.01 -1.13
C THR A 98 -5.32 20.74 -2.33
N SER A 99 -4.77 20.30 -3.45
CA SER A 99 -5.45 20.39 -4.75
C SER A 99 -5.95 19.06 -5.30
N ILE A 100 -5.38 17.93 -4.86
CA ILE A 100 -5.71 16.61 -5.41
C ILE A 100 -5.84 15.60 -4.27
N THR A 101 -6.97 14.91 -4.20
CA THR A 101 -7.16 13.75 -3.33
C THR A 101 -7.54 12.53 -4.17
N PHE A 102 -6.83 11.43 -3.98
CA PHE A 102 -7.14 10.14 -4.60
C PHE A 102 -7.28 9.04 -3.55
N MET A 103 -8.00 7.97 -3.90
CA MET A 103 -8.20 6.82 -3.02
C MET A 103 -7.17 5.74 -3.34
N ALA A 104 -6.49 5.21 -2.34
CA ALA A 104 -5.55 4.10 -2.48
C ALA A 104 -6.05 2.87 -1.70
N GLU A 105 -6.14 1.75 -2.41
CA GLU A 105 -6.37 0.42 -1.83
C GLU A 105 -5.03 -0.34 -1.87
N VAL A 106 -4.68 -0.99 -0.77
CA VAL A 106 -3.45 -1.76 -0.61
C VAL A 106 -3.80 -3.24 -0.61
N THR A 107 -3.25 -4.00 -1.56
CA THR A 107 -3.57 -5.42 -1.68
C THR A 107 -2.33 -6.19 -2.09
N ARG A 108 -2.02 -7.27 -1.35
CA ARG A 108 -1.01 -8.25 -1.77
C ARG A 108 -1.53 -9.03 -2.96
N LEU A 109 -0.74 -9.11 -4.03
CA LEU A 109 -1.06 -10.01 -5.12
C LEU A 109 -0.83 -11.45 -4.67
N ARG A 110 -1.92 -12.21 -4.50
CA ARG A 110 -1.85 -13.62 -4.14
C ARG A 110 -1.83 -14.44 -5.42
N ALA A 111 -0.91 -15.39 -5.54
CA ALA A 111 -1.03 -16.43 -6.55
C ALA A 111 -2.40 -17.12 -6.35
N ALA A 112 -3.08 -17.47 -7.44
CA ALA A 112 -4.50 -17.86 -7.48
C ALA A 112 -4.90 -19.13 -6.68
N ALA A 113 -4.08 -19.58 -5.73
CA ALA A 113 -4.33 -20.75 -4.91
C ALA A 113 -5.02 -20.46 -3.57
N GLU A 114 -5.06 -19.21 -3.07
CA GLU A 114 -5.68 -18.93 -1.76
C GLU A 114 -6.67 -17.78 -1.80
N THR A 115 -7.94 -18.19 -1.88
CA THR A 115 -9.14 -17.36 -1.80
C THR A 115 -9.18 -16.51 -0.52
N SER A 116 -8.88 -15.23 -0.68
CA SER A 116 -9.56 -14.14 0.03
C SER A 116 -10.10 -13.22 -1.06
N ALA A 117 -11.39 -12.87 -0.98
CA ALA A 117 -12.20 -12.31 -2.07
C ALA A 117 -11.48 -11.22 -2.87
N ALA A 118 -10.81 -11.62 -3.96
CA ALA A 118 -10.42 -10.71 -5.01
C ALA A 118 -11.69 -9.97 -5.45
N PRO A 119 -11.64 -8.64 -5.66
CA PRO A 119 -12.80 -7.93 -6.15
C PRO A 119 -13.30 -8.64 -7.41
N PRO A 120 -14.64 -8.80 -7.59
CA PRO A 120 -15.18 -9.41 -8.78
C PRO A 120 -14.51 -8.81 -10.03
N PRO A 121 -14.09 -9.60 -11.02
CA PRO A 121 -13.34 -9.10 -12.17
C PRO A 121 -13.98 -7.89 -12.84
N GLU A 122 -15.31 -7.78 -12.83
CA GLU A 122 -16.04 -6.59 -13.31
C GLU A 122 -15.65 -5.26 -12.61
N ARG A 123 -15.24 -5.28 -11.34
CA ARG A 123 -14.81 -4.07 -10.61
C ARG A 123 -13.42 -3.58 -11.03
N LEU A 124 -12.66 -4.45 -11.67
CA LEU A 124 -11.35 -4.14 -12.24
C LEU A 124 -11.44 -3.76 -13.71
N ALA A 125 -12.64 -3.84 -14.31
CA ALA A 125 -12.87 -3.54 -15.72
C ALA A 125 -12.34 -2.17 -16.11
N ARG A 126 -11.41 -2.14 -17.07
CA ARG A 126 -10.73 -0.96 -17.62
C ARG A 126 -9.94 -0.14 -16.60
N LYS A 127 -9.75 -0.64 -15.37
CA LYS A 127 -8.90 0.04 -14.41
C LYS A 127 -7.45 -0.06 -14.88
N PRO A 128 -6.71 1.05 -14.83
CA PRO A 128 -5.33 1.03 -15.25
C PRO A 128 -4.42 0.43 -14.17
N PHE A 129 -3.52 -0.44 -14.59
CA PHE A 129 -2.47 -1.04 -13.77
C PHE A 129 -1.11 -0.79 -14.42
N LEU A 130 -0.14 -0.35 -13.64
CA LEU A 130 1.27 -0.38 -14.01
C LEU A 130 2.00 -1.38 -13.11
N VAL A 131 2.73 -2.28 -13.72
CA VAL A 131 3.65 -3.19 -13.04
C VAL A 131 5.05 -2.98 -13.62
N VAL A 132 6.00 -2.68 -12.74
CA VAL A 132 7.42 -2.55 -13.07
C VAL A 132 8.22 -3.57 -12.26
N HIS A 133 9.20 -4.25 -12.86
CA HIS A 133 10.01 -5.26 -12.15
C HIS A 133 11.46 -5.31 -12.65
N GLY A 134 12.40 -5.60 -11.77
CA GLY A 134 13.82 -5.77 -12.12
C GLY A 134 14.15 -7.19 -12.57
N VAL A 135 14.77 -7.38 -13.73
CA VAL A 135 15.17 -8.73 -14.22
C VAL A 135 16.33 -9.32 -13.42
N ARG A 136 17.05 -8.50 -12.64
CA ARG A 136 18.17 -8.92 -11.79
C ARG A 136 17.78 -8.94 -10.31
N ASP A 137 16.50 -8.76 -9.98
CA ASP A 137 16.02 -8.84 -8.61
C ASP A 137 16.19 -10.26 -8.08
N THR A 138 17.05 -10.45 -7.09
CA THR A 138 17.29 -11.74 -6.43
C THR A 138 16.52 -11.88 -5.12
N VAL A 139 15.87 -10.81 -4.64
CA VAL A 139 15.06 -10.78 -3.42
C VAL A 139 13.61 -11.12 -3.75
N LEU A 140 13.06 -10.49 -4.78
CA LEU A 140 11.80 -10.84 -5.42
C LEU A 140 12.08 -11.20 -6.89
N PRO A 141 12.36 -12.49 -7.18
CA PRO A 141 12.74 -12.93 -8.52
C PRO A 141 11.75 -12.50 -9.61
N ILE A 142 12.25 -12.21 -10.81
CA ILE A 142 11.45 -11.76 -11.96
C ILE A 142 10.25 -12.67 -12.28
N GLN A 143 10.33 -13.94 -11.91
CA GLN A 143 9.23 -14.89 -12.03
C GLN A 143 7.97 -14.43 -11.28
N ASN A 144 8.10 -13.74 -10.15
CA ASN A 144 6.98 -13.15 -9.42
C ASN A 144 6.30 -12.02 -10.21
N GLY A 145 7.11 -11.14 -10.83
CA GLY A 145 6.60 -10.10 -11.72
C GLY A 145 5.87 -10.69 -12.93
N ARG A 146 6.42 -11.74 -13.54
CA ARG A 146 5.80 -12.43 -14.68
C ARG A 146 4.55 -13.22 -14.30
N ALA A 147 4.52 -13.84 -13.11
CA ALA A 147 3.32 -14.46 -12.57
C ALA A 147 2.23 -13.41 -12.33
N SER A 148 2.60 -12.23 -11.82
CA SER A 148 1.69 -11.10 -11.62
C SER A 148 1.08 -10.63 -12.93
N ARG A 149 1.92 -10.48 -13.97
CA ARG A 149 1.49 -10.19 -15.34
C ARG A 149 0.50 -11.24 -15.83
N ALA A 150 0.82 -12.52 -15.72
CA ALA A 150 -0.04 -13.61 -16.20
C ALA A 150 -1.40 -13.66 -15.50
N ILE A 151 -1.48 -13.23 -14.23
CA ILE A 151 -2.75 -13.08 -13.50
C ILE A 151 -3.53 -11.87 -14.02
N LEU A 152 -2.88 -10.70 -14.12
CA LEU A 152 -3.52 -9.45 -14.53
C LEU A 152 -4.00 -9.50 -15.98
N GLU A 153 -3.28 -10.16 -16.89
CA GLU A 153 -3.69 -10.37 -18.29
C GLU A 153 -4.99 -11.21 -18.42
N ARG A 154 -5.37 -11.97 -17.38
CA ARG A 154 -6.64 -12.72 -17.35
C ARG A 154 -7.82 -11.90 -16.80
N LEU A 155 -7.55 -10.72 -16.27
CA LEU A 155 -8.56 -9.82 -15.72
C LEU A 155 -8.86 -8.72 -16.75
N PRO A 156 -10.06 -8.11 -16.73
CA PRO A 156 -10.44 -7.07 -17.69
C PRO A 156 -9.78 -5.71 -17.39
N VAL A 157 -8.50 -5.66 -17.04
CA VAL A 157 -7.75 -4.44 -16.68
C VAL A 157 -7.03 -3.83 -17.88
N ASP A 158 -6.69 -2.55 -17.79
CA ASP A 158 -5.74 -1.90 -18.70
C ASP A 158 -4.32 -2.04 -18.12
N LEU A 159 -3.59 -3.08 -18.52
CA LEU A 159 -2.28 -3.42 -17.97
C LEU A 159 -1.13 -2.83 -18.79
N THR A 160 -0.29 -2.02 -18.14
CA THR A 160 1.07 -1.70 -18.57
C THR A 160 2.07 -2.54 -17.75
N TYR A 161 2.90 -3.34 -18.40
CA TYR A 161 3.95 -4.14 -17.76
C TYR A 161 5.33 -3.80 -18.34
N LYS A 162 6.31 -3.49 -17.49
CA LYS A 162 7.67 -3.15 -17.90
C LYS A 162 8.72 -3.88 -17.04
N GLU A 163 9.76 -4.41 -17.69
CA GLU A 163 10.92 -5.03 -17.03
C GLU A 163 12.16 -4.15 -17.23
N TYR A 164 13.03 -4.04 -16.22
CA TYR A 164 14.24 -3.20 -16.27
C TYR A 164 15.49 -3.99 -15.85
N PRO A 165 16.70 -3.63 -16.32
CA PRO A 165 17.98 -4.24 -15.92
C PRO A 165 18.44 -3.83 -14.50
N MET A 166 17.51 -3.77 -13.54
CA MET A 166 17.74 -3.40 -12.14
C MET A 166 17.59 -4.61 -11.20
N ALA A 167 18.21 -4.53 -10.01
CA ALA A 167 18.09 -5.53 -8.95
C ALA A 167 16.86 -5.25 -8.05
N HIS A 168 16.96 -5.48 -6.74
CA HIS A 168 15.91 -5.09 -5.78
C HIS A 168 16.01 -3.59 -5.44
N GLU A 169 15.78 -2.76 -6.45
CA GLU A 169 15.91 -1.31 -6.39
C GLU A 169 14.98 -0.63 -7.41
N VAL A 170 14.84 0.69 -7.29
CA VAL A 170 14.14 1.51 -8.29
C VAL A 170 15.18 2.27 -9.11
N SER A 171 15.31 1.92 -10.38
CA SER A 171 16.17 2.64 -11.33
C SER A 171 15.55 3.99 -11.72
N SER A 172 16.38 4.94 -12.16
CA SER A 172 15.91 6.24 -12.68
C SER A 172 14.95 6.08 -13.86
N GLU A 173 15.21 5.13 -14.76
CA GLU A 173 14.35 4.81 -15.90
C GLU A 173 12.98 4.29 -15.45
N SER A 174 12.96 3.31 -14.54
CA SER A 174 11.70 2.78 -13.99
C SER A 174 10.91 3.84 -13.24
N LEU A 175 11.58 4.73 -12.52
CA LEU A 175 10.95 5.82 -11.79
C LEU A 175 10.31 6.81 -12.77
N GLN A 176 11.03 7.20 -13.83
CA GLN A 176 10.52 8.12 -14.84
C GLN A 176 9.26 7.55 -15.51
N ASP A 177 9.24 6.26 -15.81
CA ASP A 177 8.08 5.60 -16.41
C ASP A 177 6.88 5.53 -15.45
N VAL A 178 7.12 5.29 -14.16
CA VAL A 178 6.08 5.36 -13.12
C VAL A 178 5.53 6.80 -13.02
N THR A 179 6.41 7.80 -13.00
CA THR A 179 6.01 9.22 -12.96
C THR A 179 5.17 9.59 -14.17
N ASN A 180 5.61 9.26 -15.38
CA ASN A 180 4.89 9.58 -16.61
C ASN A 180 3.51 8.91 -16.63
N TRP A 181 3.43 7.64 -16.22
CA TRP A 181 2.19 6.87 -16.17
C TRP A 181 1.19 7.44 -15.16
N LEU A 182 1.69 7.90 -13.99
CA LEU A 182 0.88 8.54 -12.97
C LEU A 182 0.41 9.93 -13.41
N SER A 183 1.31 10.77 -13.93
CA SER A 183 0.99 12.14 -14.39
C SER A 183 -0.13 12.13 -15.43
N ALA A 184 -0.04 11.26 -16.44
CA ALA A 184 -1.07 11.13 -17.46
C ALA A 184 -2.49 10.91 -16.87
N ARG A 185 -2.59 10.17 -15.76
CA ARG A 185 -3.88 9.83 -15.12
C ARG A 185 -4.37 10.90 -14.15
N LEU A 186 -3.46 11.61 -13.51
CA LEU A 186 -3.82 12.74 -12.66
C LEU A 186 -4.32 13.93 -13.50
N ASP A 187 -3.72 14.14 -14.67
CA ASP A 187 -4.14 15.19 -15.60
C ASP A 187 -5.51 14.87 -16.24
N GLU A 188 -5.77 13.60 -16.57
CA GLU A 188 -7.08 13.14 -17.06
C GLU A 188 -8.21 13.33 -16.04
N GLY A 189 -7.92 13.24 -14.74
CA GLY A 189 -8.90 13.44 -13.67
C GLY A 189 -9.15 14.91 -13.29
N ALA A 190 -8.36 15.84 -13.82
CA ALA A 190 -8.44 17.27 -13.55
C ALA A 190 -9.20 18.07 -14.63
N SER A 191 -9.65 17.39 -15.70
CA SER A 191 -10.44 17.96 -16.81
C SER A 191 -11.92 17.62 -16.68
#